data_AF-A0AAJ2MPQ7-F1
#
_entry.id   AF-A0AAJ2MPQ7-F1
#
_cell.length_a   1.000
_cell.length_b   1.000
_cell.length_c   1.000
_cell.angle_alpha   90.00
_cell.angle_beta   90.00
_cell.angle_gamma   90.00
#
_symmetry.space_group_name_H-M   'P 1'
#
loop_
_entity.id
_entity.type
_entity.pdbx_description
1 polymer ?
#
loop_
_entity_poly.entity_id
_entity_poly.type
_entity_poly.pdbx_seq_one_letter_code
_entity_poly.pdbx_strand_id
1 'polypeptide(L)'
;MKKKLIMTLMISTVVLTTGAPLAAVKADSTENKLAAQDSKIANLKDEASLAQAKVEAVGTQVGALKAKQTSMKEQIEKLLEQQKAQSTQIRELDKNIEERSHALEAQARSAQTDGSATNYISAILDSKSLTNAIQKITAMSTVAGANKAMIEQQEQDQKNVQAKLKDNMEKYAEVTRLQQELSTQADELATQEAQLKVAQLNYQATITSEEGKKQELLTQKAEAEQAAQEAVQAQKVAAQESVVAQQEKVKETVVENKPAPVAPPVVDEGNPTVEPEIEQPKPPITDPKPPVSTTNPYPAGQCTAYVWDYFGGAIPTYVGNAADWVRYANSGPAAGTIAVFPPGNQGAGGVGHVAVVISVSGSTMRVKEGNFNGGWGTERECSTAGVSFIRP
;
A
#
# COMPACT_ATOMS: atom_id res chain seq x y z
N MET A 1 -11.94 3.47 -11.39
CA MET A 1 -11.06 4.31 -12.24
C MET A 1 -10.32 5.29 -11.32
N LYS A 2 -8.98 5.27 -11.27
CA LYS A 2 -8.21 6.11 -10.33
C LYS A 2 -7.96 7.50 -10.93
N LYS A 3 -8.49 8.57 -10.30
CA LYS A 3 -8.06 9.96 -10.61
C LYS A 3 -6.69 10.20 -9.98
N LYS A 4 -5.60 9.88 -10.68
CA LYS A 4 -4.24 10.30 -10.26
C LYS A 4 -4.17 11.83 -10.31
N LEU A 5 -4.23 12.48 -9.15
CA LEU A 5 -4.05 13.94 -9.02
C LEU A 5 -2.56 14.30 -9.11
N ILE A 6 -1.99 14.14 -10.30
CA ILE A 6 -0.63 14.58 -10.61
C ILE A 6 -0.65 16.11 -10.80
N MET A 7 -0.66 16.85 -9.68
CA MET A 7 -0.33 18.27 -9.70
C MET A 7 1.17 18.43 -9.98
N THR A 8 1.51 18.42 -11.28
CA THR A 8 2.88 18.68 -11.73
C THR A 8 3.25 20.11 -11.37
N LEU A 9 4.00 20.28 -10.28
CA LEU A 9 4.51 21.57 -9.83
C LEU A 9 5.66 22.03 -10.75
N MET A 10 5.30 22.52 -11.93
CA MET A 10 6.22 23.19 -12.86
C MET A 10 6.78 24.46 -12.19
N ILE A 11 7.94 24.35 -11.53
CA ILE A 11 8.72 25.50 -11.07
C ILE A 11 9.61 25.91 -12.24
N SER A 12 9.11 26.84 -13.06
CA SER A 12 9.85 27.37 -14.21
C SER A 12 11.12 28.10 -13.77
N THR A 13 12.28 27.52 -14.07
CA THR A 13 13.58 28.13 -13.82
C THR A 13 13.78 29.35 -14.72
N VAL A 14 13.67 30.55 -14.13
CA VAL A 14 13.99 31.81 -14.82
C VAL A 14 15.51 31.87 -15.03
N VAL A 15 15.96 31.61 -16.26
CA VAL A 15 17.37 31.69 -16.64
C VAL A 15 17.82 33.16 -16.67
N LEU A 16 18.86 33.50 -15.91
CA LEU A 16 19.45 34.84 -15.94
C LEU A 16 20.37 35.01 -17.16
N THR A 17 20.01 35.90 -18.07
CA THR A 17 20.94 36.44 -19.07
C THR A 17 21.79 37.55 -18.46
N THR A 18 23.10 37.35 -18.36
CA THR A 18 24.04 38.29 -17.71
C THR A 18 24.79 39.18 -18.71
N GLY A 19 24.90 40.48 -18.40
CA GLY A 19 26.03 41.31 -18.83
C GLY A 19 25.73 42.51 -19.73
N ALA A 20 26.01 43.71 -19.21
CA ALA A 20 26.33 44.92 -19.96
C ALA A 20 27.25 45.81 -19.08
N PRO A 21 28.29 46.48 -19.63
CA PRO A 21 29.32 47.13 -18.83
C PRO A 21 28.94 48.51 -18.27
N LEU A 22 29.64 48.91 -17.20
CA LEU A 22 29.45 50.17 -16.48
C LEU A 22 30.04 51.38 -17.23
N ALA A 23 29.26 52.45 -17.37
CA ALA A 23 29.75 53.81 -17.66
C ALA A 23 28.75 54.87 -17.17
N ALA A 24 29.27 56.00 -16.67
CA ALA A 24 28.54 57.18 -16.18
C ALA A 24 27.51 56.94 -15.04
N VAL A 25 27.86 57.35 -13.82
CA VAL A 25 26.92 57.43 -12.70
C VAL A 25 25.89 58.52 -12.96
N LYS A 26 24.65 58.12 -13.26
CA LYS A 26 23.46 58.94 -13.04
C LYS A 26 22.64 58.28 -11.93
N ALA A 27 22.24 59.06 -10.93
CA ALA A 27 21.33 58.59 -9.86
C ALA A 27 20.05 57.98 -10.45
N ASP A 28 19.47 58.59 -11.51
CA ASP A 28 18.37 58.04 -12.31
C ASP A 28 18.53 56.54 -12.63
N SER A 29 19.76 56.09 -12.96
CA SER A 29 20.00 54.70 -13.37
C SER A 29 20.02 53.72 -12.19
N THR A 30 20.23 54.20 -10.97
CA THR A 30 20.15 53.41 -9.73
C THR A 30 18.75 53.49 -9.14
N GLU A 31 18.10 54.66 -9.19
CA GLU A 31 16.72 54.86 -8.77
C GLU A 31 15.74 54.00 -9.58
N ASN A 32 15.89 53.97 -10.91
CA ASN A 32 15.10 53.10 -11.78
C ASN A 32 15.40 51.60 -11.56
N LYS A 33 16.63 51.23 -11.16
CA LYS A 33 16.95 49.85 -10.76
C LYS A 33 16.28 49.47 -9.44
N LEU A 34 16.27 50.37 -8.45
CA LEU A 34 15.54 50.15 -7.20
C LEU A 34 14.04 49.99 -7.46
N ALA A 35 13.42 50.89 -8.24
CA ALA A 35 12.00 50.81 -8.57
C ALA A 35 11.63 49.52 -9.34
N ALA A 36 12.50 49.08 -10.26
CA ALA A 36 12.33 47.79 -10.96
C ALA A 36 12.51 46.59 -10.01
N GLN A 37 13.50 46.62 -9.11
CA GLN A 37 13.75 45.57 -8.13
C GLN A 37 12.64 45.50 -7.07
N ASP A 38 12.06 46.63 -6.66
CA ASP A 38 10.90 46.68 -5.76
C ASP A 38 9.63 46.18 -6.45
N SER A 39 9.41 46.52 -7.72
CA SER A 39 8.32 45.94 -8.52
C SER A 39 8.47 44.42 -8.68
N LYS A 40 9.72 43.94 -8.86
CA LYS A 40 10.05 42.51 -8.93
C LYS A 40 9.80 41.82 -7.59
N ILE A 41 10.18 42.42 -6.47
CA ILE A 41 9.94 41.90 -5.12
C ILE A 41 8.43 41.89 -4.79
N ALA A 42 7.66 42.90 -5.22
CA ALA A 42 6.20 42.89 -5.08
C ALA A 42 5.56 41.72 -5.84
N ASN A 43 5.88 41.55 -7.13
CA ASN A 43 5.38 40.44 -7.94
C ASN A 43 5.78 39.08 -7.35
N LEU A 44 7.04 38.93 -6.91
CA LEU A 44 7.52 37.72 -6.25
C LEU A 44 6.82 37.46 -4.92
N LYS A 45 6.36 38.50 -4.20
CA LYS A 45 5.61 38.36 -2.95
C LYS A 45 4.17 37.90 -3.19
N ASP A 46 3.56 38.30 -4.29
CA ASP A 46 2.24 37.81 -4.72
C ASP A 46 2.34 36.36 -5.23
N GLU A 47 3.36 36.03 -6.02
CA GLU A 47 3.67 34.64 -6.42
C GLU A 47 3.99 33.76 -5.21
N ALA A 48 4.74 34.28 -4.23
CA ALA A 48 5.04 33.61 -2.97
C ALA A 48 3.77 33.34 -2.16
N SER A 49 2.86 34.31 -2.03
CA SER A 49 1.56 34.13 -1.37
C SER A 49 0.74 33.01 -2.05
N LEU A 50 0.70 33.00 -3.38
CA LEU A 50 0.00 31.98 -4.17
C LEU A 50 0.68 30.60 -4.08
N ALA A 51 2.00 30.55 -3.95
CA ALA A 51 2.75 29.33 -3.67
C ALA A 51 2.51 28.81 -2.24
N GLN A 52 2.45 29.69 -1.23
CA GLN A 52 2.17 29.31 0.14
C GLN A 52 0.73 28.75 0.29
N ALA A 53 -0.26 29.36 -0.36
CA ALA A 53 -1.62 28.81 -0.40
C ALA A 53 -1.67 27.38 -0.99
N LYS A 54 -0.82 27.07 -1.99
CA LYS A 54 -0.67 25.70 -2.52
C LYS A 54 0.01 24.76 -1.53
N VAL A 55 1.04 25.23 -0.82
CA VAL A 55 1.72 24.48 0.26
C VAL A 55 0.73 24.12 1.39
N GLU A 56 -0.12 25.06 1.81
CA GLU A 56 -1.14 24.84 2.84
C GLU A 56 -2.25 23.87 2.38
N ALA A 57 -2.67 23.96 1.11
CA ALA A 57 -3.62 23.03 0.52
C ALA A 57 -3.06 21.59 0.43
N VAL A 58 -1.80 21.42 0.02
CA VAL A 58 -1.13 20.10 0.00
C VAL A 58 -0.92 19.58 1.43
N GLY A 59 -0.52 20.42 2.38
CA GLY A 59 -0.42 20.03 3.80
C GLY A 59 -1.75 19.52 4.37
N THR A 60 -2.87 20.12 3.96
CA THR A 60 -4.22 19.66 4.33
C THR A 60 -4.55 18.29 3.73
N GLN A 61 -4.15 18.04 2.48
CA GLN A 61 -4.32 16.73 1.81
C GLN A 61 -3.46 15.64 2.47
N VAL A 62 -2.20 15.94 2.81
CA VAL A 62 -1.29 15.08 3.58
C VAL A 62 -1.90 14.70 4.94
N GLY A 63 -2.51 15.66 5.64
CA GLY A 63 -3.24 15.40 6.89
C GLY A 63 -4.44 14.45 6.72
N ALA A 64 -5.26 14.68 5.70
CA ALA A 64 -6.41 13.82 5.40
C ALA A 64 -6.00 12.38 5.00
N LEU A 65 -4.91 12.23 4.25
CA LEU A 65 -4.35 10.91 3.90
C LEU A 65 -3.84 10.16 5.14
N LYS A 66 -3.15 10.84 6.07
CA LYS A 66 -2.73 10.23 7.34
C LYS A 66 -3.91 9.74 8.18
N ALA A 67 -4.98 10.54 8.29
CA ALA A 67 -6.20 10.12 8.98
C ALA A 67 -6.85 8.89 8.33
N LYS A 68 -6.89 8.84 6.98
CA LYS A 68 -7.39 7.69 6.23
C LYS A 68 -6.53 6.43 6.45
N GLN A 69 -5.20 6.56 6.46
CA GLN A 69 -4.29 5.45 6.76
C GLN A 69 -4.52 4.85 8.15
N THR A 70 -4.74 5.69 9.18
CA THR A 70 -5.06 5.21 10.54
C THR A 70 -6.37 4.41 10.54
N SER A 71 -7.44 4.98 9.98
CA SER A 71 -8.73 4.28 9.91
C SER A 71 -8.68 2.99 9.08
N MET A 72 -7.81 2.89 8.08
CA MET A 72 -7.59 1.67 7.32
C MET A 72 -6.84 0.59 8.12
N LYS A 73 -5.87 0.97 8.97
CA LYS A 73 -5.21 0.03 9.88
C LYS A 73 -6.19 -0.54 10.92
N GLU A 74 -6.98 0.33 11.55
CA GLU A 74 -8.05 -0.07 12.49
C GLU A 74 -9.06 -1.06 11.85
N GLN A 75 -9.43 -0.82 10.58
CA GLN A 75 -10.31 -1.73 9.83
C GLN A 75 -9.64 -3.06 9.51
N ILE A 76 -8.35 -3.07 9.10
CA ILE A 76 -7.57 -4.30 8.87
C ILE A 76 -7.48 -5.13 10.16
N GLU A 77 -7.11 -4.51 11.29
CA GLU A 77 -6.99 -5.18 12.59
C GLU A 77 -8.33 -5.78 13.06
N LYS A 78 -9.42 -5.03 12.92
CA LYS A 78 -10.77 -5.49 13.24
C LYS A 78 -11.21 -6.67 12.37
N LEU A 79 -10.93 -6.63 11.07
CA LEU A 79 -11.26 -7.73 10.15
C LEU A 79 -10.44 -9.00 10.45
N LEU A 80 -9.14 -8.85 10.77
CA LEU A 80 -8.27 -9.96 11.15
C LEU A 80 -8.72 -10.66 12.45
N GLU A 81 -9.13 -9.89 13.47
CA GLU A 81 -9.66 -10.49 14.71
C GLU A 81 -11.02 -11.15 14.50
N GLN A 82 -11.89 -10.57 13.65
CA GLN A 82 -13.13 -11.23 13.22
C GLN A 82 -12.86 -12.57 12.51
N GLN A 83 -11.92 -12.60 11.57
CA GLN A 83 -11.50 -13.83 10.87
C GLN A 83 -10.97 -14.88 11.85
N LYS A 84 -10.11 -14.49 12.80
CA LYS A 84 -9.56 -15.37 13.84
C LYS A 84 -10.64 -15.94 14.76
N ALA A 85 -11.62 -15.13 15.16
CA ALA A 85 -12.79 -15.60 15.90
C ALA A 85 -13.66 -16.57 15.08
N GLN A 86 -13.90 -16.28 13.79
CA GLN A 86 -14.69 -17.12 12.90
C GLN A 86 -14.00 -18.46 12.58
N SER A 87 -12.70 -18.47 12.29
CA SER A 87 -11.89 -19.69 12.15
C SER A 87 -11.89 -20.55 13.42
N THR A 88 -12.00 -19.93 14.60
CA THR A 88 -12.14 -20.67 15.87
C THR A 88 -13.54 -21.29 16.01
N GLN A 89 -14.59 -20.55 15.65
CA GLN A 89 -15.97 -21.06 15.61
C GLN A 89 -16.16 -22.15 14.55
N ILE A 90 -15.45 -22.10 13.42
CA ILE A 90 -15.48 -23.14 12.38
C ILE A 90 -14.95 -24.47 12.96
N ARG A 91 -13.77 -24.47 13.61
CA ARG A 91 -13.20 -25.69 14.20
C ARG A 91 -14.11 -26.32 15.27
N GLU A 92 -14.74 -25.49 16.10
CA GLU A 92 -15.69 -25.97 17.10
C GLU A 92 -16.94 -26.58 16.44
N LEU A 93 -17.49 -25.93 15.41
CA LEU A 93 -18.61 -26.49 14.65
C LEU A 93 -18.23 -27.79 13.93
N ASP A 94 -17.07 -27.84 13.25
CA ASP A 94 -16.59 -29.04 12.56
C ASP A 94 -16.42 -30.22 13.54
N LYS A 95 -15.87 -29.98 14.74
CA LYS A 95 -15.78 -31.00 15.81
C LYS A 95 -17.16 -31.48 16.28
N ASN A 96 -18.10 -30.57 16.54
CA ASN A 96 -19.46 -30.93 16.95
C ASN A 96 -20.21 -31.67 15.83
N ILE A 97 -19.93 -31.35 14.56
CA ILE A 97 -20.44 -32.06 13.38
C ILE A 97 -19.87 -33.48 13.32
N GLU A 98 -18.58 -33.68 13.58
CA GLU A 98 -17.93 -35.00 13.61
C GLU A 98 -18.48 -35.89 14.73
N GLU A 99 -18.50 -35.39 15.97
CA GLU A 99 -19.03 -36.11 17.14
C GLU A 99 -20.51 -36.48 16.95
N ARG A 100 -21.32 -35.57 16.39
CA ARG A 100 -22.73 -35.83 16.08
C ARG A 100 -22.90 -36.79 14.90
N SER A 101 -22.00 -36.77 13.91
CA SER A 101 -22.01 -37.70 12.79
C SER A 101 -21.77 -39.13 13.27
N HIS A 102 -20.82 -39.35 14.18
CA HIS A 102 -20.61 -40.66 14.80
C HIS A 102 -21.77 -41.10 15.68
N ALA A 103 -22.41 -40.19 16.41
CA ALA A 103 -23.61 -40.50 17.19
C ALA A 103 -24.79 -40.94 16.29
N LEU A 104 -25.04 -40.20 15.21
CA LEU A 104 -26.06 -40.53 14.19
C LEU A 104 -25.74 -41.84 13.47
N GLU A 105 -24.47 -42.10 13.16
CA GLU A 105 -24.06 -43.37 12.54
C GLU A 105 -24.27 -44.55 13.50
N ALA A 106 -23.90 -44.43 14.77
CA ALA A 106 -24.12 -45.47 15.78
C ALA A 106 -25.62 -45.75 15.99
N GLN A 107 -26.45 -44.70 16.03
CA GLN A 107 -27.91 -44.82 16.09
C GLN A 107 -28.47 -45.50 14.84
N ALA A 108 -28.02 -45.14 13.64
CA ALA A 108 -28.45 -45.73 12.39
C ALA A 108 -28.04 -47.21 12.28
N ARG A 109 -26.81 -47.55 12.70
CA ARG A 109 -26.32 -48.94 12.77
C ARG A 109 -27.17 -49.77 13.75
N SER A 110 -27.38 -49.32 14.98
CA SER A 110 -28.23 -50.01 15.97
C SER A 110 -29.67 -50.19 15.46
N ALA A 111 -30.26 -49.15 14.86
CA ALA A 111 -31.59 -49.24 14.26
C ALA A 111 -31.67 -50.23 13.06
N GLN A 112 -30.54 -50.59 12.44
CA GLN A 112 -30.46 -51.58 11.37
C GLN A 112 -30.11 -53.00 11.88
N THR A 113 -29.22 -53.13 12.87
CA THR A 113 -28.75 -54.43 13.39
C THR A 113 -29.68 -54.99 14.46
N ASP A 114 -30.05 -54.16 15.44
CA ASP A 114 -30.91 -54.53 16.55
C ASP A 114 -32.39 -54.41 16.12
N GLY A 115 -32.64 -53.48 15.20
CA GLY A 115 -33.94 -53.15 14.62
C GLY A 115 -34.36 -53.96 13.39
N SER A 116 -33.89 -55.20 13.21
CA SER A 116 -34.61 -56.15 12.36
C SER A 116 -36.09 -56.14 12.76
N ALA A 117 -37.00 -55.83 11.82
CA ALA A 117 -38.39 -55.49 12.14
C ALA A 117 -39.13 -56.58 12.96
N THR A 118 -38.71 -57.84 12.81
CA THR A 118 -39.13 -58.97 13.64
C THR A 118 -38.95 -58.74 15.14
N ASN A 119 -37.84 -58.14 15.58
CA ASN A 119 -37.50 -57.96 17.00
C ASN A 119 -38.24 -56.80 17.67
N TYR A 120 -38.47 -55.68 16.99
CA TYR A 120 -39.27 -54.60 17.58
C TYR A 120 -40.77 -54.91 17.55
N ILE A 121 -41.27 -55.59 16.50
CA ILE A 121 -42.66 -56.06 16.49
C ILE A 121 -42.86 -57.14 17.57
N SER A 122 -41.96 -58.13 17.70
CA SER A 122 -42.06 -59.12 18.77
C SER A 122 -41.90 -58.49 20.16
N ALA A 123 -40.96 -57.56 20.38
CA ALA A 123 -40.78 -56.91 21.66
C ALA A 123 -41.94 -55.97 22.08
N ILE A 124 -42.85 -55.62 21.16
CA ILE A 124 -44.14 -55.00 21.46
C ILE A 124 -45.20 -56.10 21.72
N LEU A 125 -45.26 -57.14 20.89
CA LEU A 125 -46.24 -58.22 20.97
C LEU A 125 -46.10 -59.10 22.24
N ASP A 126 -44.86 -59.39 22.66
CA ASP A 126 -44.51 -60.08 23.91
C ASP A 126 -44.50 -59.16 25.15
N SER A 127 -44.81 -57.86 24.99
CA SER A 127 -44.85 -56.95 26.14
C SER A 127 -46.11 -57.20 26.97
N LYS A 128 -45.95 -57.95 28.08
CA LYS A 128 -47.03 -58.47 28.94
C LYS A 128 -47.86 -57.41 29.70
N SER A 129 -47.82 -56.13 29.29
CA SER A 129 -48.79 -55.11 29.68
C SER A 129 -48.90 -54.01 28.64
N LEU A 130 -50.11 -53.46 28.46
CA LEU A 130 -50.36 -52.32 27.57
C LEU A 130 -49.51 -51.09 27.97
N THR A 131 -49.26 -50.89 29.27
CA THR A 131 -48.41 -49.82 29.80
C THR A 131 -46.96 -49.95 29.30
N ASN A 132 -46.42 -51.16 29.24
CA ASN A 132 -45.07 -51.41 28.74
C ASN A 132 -44.98 -51.18 27.23
N ALA A 133 -46.03 -51.54 26.47
CA ALA A 133 -46.13 -51.22 25.04
C ALA A 133 -46.14 -49.70 24.81
N ILE A 134 -46.98 -48.96 25.54
CA ILE A 134 -47.07 -47.50 25.47
C ILE A 134 -45.73 -46.84 25.84
N GLN A 135 -45.07 -47.28 26.93
CA GLN A 135 -43.75 -46.78 27.30
C GLN A 135 -42.69 -47.01 26.22
N LYS A 136 -42.68 -48.18 25.57
CA LYS A 136 -41.79 -48.45 24.44
C LYS A 136 -42.10 -47.57 23.23
N ILE A 137 -43.38 -47.37 22.88
CA ILE A 137 -43.79 -46.52 21.76
C ILE A 137 -43.41 -45.05 22.03
N THR A 138 -43.63 -44.55 23.25
CA THR A 138 -43.21 -43.20 23.67
C THR A 138 -41.69 -43.07 23.63
N ALA A 139 -40.93 -44.08 24.08
CA ALA A 139 -39.47 -44.08 23.99
C ALA A 139 -38.98 -44.09 22.53
N MET A 140 -39.57 -44.93 21.66
CA MET A 140 -39.27 -44.95 20.22
C MET A 140 -39.58 -43.60 19.56
N SER A 141 -40.73 -42.98 19.87
CA SER A 141 -41.07 -41.64 19.36
C SER A 141 -40.14 -40.55 19.89
N THR A 142 -39.65 -40.68 21.13
CA THR A 142 -38.69 -39.75 21.74
C THR A 142 -37.32 -39.88 21.08
N VAL A 143 -36.85 -41.11 20.83
CA VAL A 143 -35.60 -41.38 20.10
C VAL A 143 -35.72 -40.89 18.65
N ALA A 144 -36.81 -41.21 17.94
CA ALA A 144 -37.01 -40.71 16.58
C ALA A 144 -37.04 -39.16 16.52
N GLY A 145 -37.67 -38.51 17.50
CA GLY A 145 -37.66 -37.05 17.64
C GLY A 145 -36.26 -36.48 17.94
N ALA A 146 -35.50 -37.12 18.83
CA ALA A 146 -34.13 -36.71 19.15
C ALA A 146 -33.18 -36.89 17.96
N ASN A 147 -33.27 -38.01 17.25
CA ASN A 147 -32.47 -38.28 16.05
C ASN A 147 -32.82 -37.28 14.93
N LYS A 148 -34.12 -36.95 14.74
CA LYS A 148 -34.54 -35.87 13.83
C LYS A 148 -33.91 -34.53 14.22
N ALA A 149 -34.00 -34.14 15.50
CA ALA A 149 -33.40 -32.90 15.98
C ALA A 149 -31.87 -32.87 15.81
N MET A 150 -31.19 -34.00 15.98
CA MET A 150 -29.75 -34.13 15.68
C MET A 150 -29.45 -33.91 14.19
N ILE A 151 -30.27 -34.46 13.27
CA ILE A 151 -30.12 -34.24 11.82
C ILE A 151 -30.39 -32.77 11.45
N GLU A 152 -31.45 -32.17 11.98
CA GLU A 152 -31.79 -30.76 11.73
C GLU A 152 -30.70 -29.81 12.24
N GLN A 153 -30.11 -30.10 13.41
CA GLN A 153 -28.95 -29.38 13.93
C GLN A 153 -27.68 -29.65 13.09
N GLN A 154 -27.48 -30.87 12.59
CA GLN A 154 -26.35 -31.22 11.71
C GLN A 154 -26.37 -30.42 10.42
N GLU A 155 -27.53 -30.35 9.76
CA GLU A 155 -27.72 -29.50 8.59
C GLU A 155 -27.48 -28.02 8.90
N GLN A 156 -27.97 -27.53 10.04
CA GLN A 156 -27.83 -26.12 10.40
C GLN A 156 -26.37 -25.77 10.71
N ASP A 157 -25.62 -26.63 11.39
CA ASP A 157 -24.21 -26.40 11.69
C ASP A 157 -23.35 -26.48 10.42
N GLN A 158 -23.65 -27.39 9.48
CA GLN A 158 -23.00 -27.42 8.17
C GLN A 158 -23.27 -26.14 7.37
N LYS A 159 -24.50 -25.62 7.38
CA LYS A 159 -24.86 -24.32 6.76
C LYS A 159 -24.11 -23.17 7.46
N ASN A 160 -23.99 -23.19 8.78
CA ASN A 160 -23.23 -22.22 9.58
C ASN A 160 -21.73 -22.22 9.24
N VAL A 161 -21.11 -23.39 9.07
CA VAL A 161 -19.70 -23.54 8.66
C VAL A 161 -19.48 -22.95 7.26
N GLN A 162 -20.30 -23.35 6.27
CA GLN A 162 -20.15 -22.85 4.90
C GLN A 162 -20.34 -21.33 4.80
N ALA A 163 -21.30 -20.77 5.55
CA ALA A 163 -21.48 -19.32 5.65
C ALA A 163 -20.24 -18.61 6.24
N LYS A 164 -19.69 -19.14 7.34
CA LYS A 164 -18.47 -18.59 7.98
C LYS A 164 -17.23 -18.71 7.10
N LEU A 165 -17.07 -19.80 6.34
CA LEU A 165 -15.95 -19.98 5.41
C LEU A 165 -15.99 -18.96 4.25
N LYS A 166 -17.18 -18.73 3.68
CA LYS A 166 -17.38 -17.71 2.64
C LYS A 166 -17.12 -16.29 3.17
N ASP A 167 -17.65 -15.98 4.34
CA ASP A 167 -17.47 -14.68 5.00
C ASP A 167 -15.99 -14.45 5.42
N ASN A 168 -15.28 -15.48 5.88
CA ASN A 168 -13.82 -15.43 6.09
C ASN A 168 -13.07 -15.08 4.80
N MET A 169 -13.43 -15.70 3.68
CA MET A 169 -12.81 -15.46 2.37
C MET A 169 -13.10 -14.05 1.83
N GLU A 170 -14.32 -13.54 2.02
CA GLU A 170 -14.70 -12.17 1.66
C GLU A 170 -13.95 -11.13 2.52
N LYS A 171 -13.83 -11.35 3.83
CA LYS A 171 -12.95 -10.53 4.69
C LYS A 171 -11.48 -10.60 4.28
N TYR A 172 -11.00 -11.75 3.78
CA TYR A 172 -9.61 -11.89 3.36
C TYR A 172 -9.29 -11.09 2.10
N ALA A 173 -10.23 -11.05 1.16
CA ALA A 173 -10.16 -10.17 -0.01
C ALA A 173 -10.17 -8.70 0.41
N GLU A 174 -11.04 -8.29 1.33
CA GLU A 174 -11.10 -6.90 1.80
C GLU A 174 -9.85 -6.48 2.60
N VAL A 175 -9.33 -7.33 3.49
CA VAL A 175 -8.04 -7.10 4.18
C VAL A 175 -6.91 -6.90 3.16
N THR A 176 -6.82 -7.77 2.14
CA THR A 176 -5.79 -7.66 1.10
C THR A 176 -5.96 -6.37 0.29
N ARG A 177 -7.20 -6.00 -0.06
CA ARG A 177 -7.53 -4.77 -0.78
C ARG A 177 -7.13 -3.53 0.04
N LEU A 178 -7.44 -3.51 1.33
CA LEU A 178 -7.06 -2.44 2.25
C LEU A 178 -5.54 -2.34 2.44
N GLN A 179 -4.83 -3.47 2.53
CA GLN A 179 -3.36 -3.49 2.60
C GLN A 179 -2.71 -2.92 1.33
N GLN A 180 -3.19 -3.30 0.15
CA GLN A 180 -2.74 -2.73 -1.14
C GLN A 180 -3.05 -1.23 -1.25
N GLU A 181 -4.22 -0.79 -0.78
CA GLU A 181 -4.59 0.63 -0.79
C GLU A 181 -3.79 1.45 0.22
N LEU A 182 -3.44 0.87 1.37
CA LEU A 182 -2.56 1.47 2.39
C LEU A 182 -1.14 1.64 1.86
N SER A 183 -0.58 0.62 1.19
CA SER A 183 0.74 0.70 0.55
C SER A 183 0.76 1.79 -0.53
N THR A 184 -0.23 1.80 -1.42
CA THR A 184 -0.37 2.84 -2.46
C THR A 184 -0.40 4.23 -1.84
N GLN A 185 -1.16 4.42 -0.74
CA GLN A 185 -1.24 5.68 -0.03
C GLN A 185 0.05 6.06 0.69
N ALA A 186 0.88 5.10 1.12
CA ALA A 186 2.17 5.39 1.74
C ALA A 186 3.16 5.97 0.72
N ASP A 187 3.21 5.40 -0.48
CA ASP A 187 4.04 5.89 -1.59
C ASP A 187 3.58 7.26 -2.09
N GLU A 188 2.26 7.45 -2.23
CA GLU A 188 1.64 8.74 -2.59
C GLU A 188 1.93 9.81 -1.52
N LEU A 189 1.82 9.47 -0.23
CA LEU A 189 2.08 10.37 0.89
C LEU A 189 3.56 10.79 0.98
N ALA A 190 4.49 9.83 0.89
CA ALA A 190 5.92 10.12 0.92
C ALA A 190 6.35 11.02 -0.25
N THR A 191 5.75 10.81 -1.43
CA THR A 191 5.94 11.67 -2.61
C THR A 191 5.43 13.09 -2.35
N GLN A 192 4.23 13.26 -1.76
CA GLN A 192 3.67 14.57 -1.43
C GLN A 192 4.48 15.30 -0.36
N GLU A 193 4.95 14.62 0.70
CA GLU A 193 5.78 15.24 1.74
C GLU A 193 7.14 15.70 1.20
N ALA A 194 7.75 14.93 0.29
CA ALA A 194 8.98 15.34 -0.40
C ALA A 194 8.75 16.58 -1.29
N GLN A 195 7.68 16.59 -2.09
CA GLN A 195 7.31 17.74 -2.94
C GLN A 195 6.99 18.99 -2.12
N LEU A 196 6.25 18.83 -1.01
CA LEU A 196 5.92 19.91 -0.07
C LEU A 196 7.17 20.54 0.53
N LYS A 197 8.14 19.72 0.96
CA LYS A 197 9.42 20.18 1.50
C LYS A 197 10.27 20.91 0.46
N VAL A 198 10.31 20.41 -0.79
CA VAL A 198 11.01 21.09 -1.90
C VAL A 198 10.36 22.44 -2.21
N ALA A 199 9.03 22.52 -2.25
CA ALA A 199 8.31 23.78 -2.45
C ALA A 199 8.61 24.80 -1.33
N GLN A 200 8.60 24.38 -0.07
CA GLN A 200 8.94 25.22 1.09
C GLN A 200 10.39 25.73 1.06
N LEU A 201 11.35 24.90 0.64
CA LEU A 201 12.76 25.30 0.52
C LEU A 201 12.99 26.27 -0.64
N ASN A 202 12.39 26.01 -1.81
CA ASN A 202 12.48 26.90 -2.96
C ASN A 202 11.81 28.26 -2.70
N TYR A 203 10.70 28.27 -1.97
CA TYR A 203 10.04 29.49 -1.48
C TYR A 203 11.00 30.34 -0.62
N GLN A 204 11.61 29.76 0.42
CA GLN A 204 12.55 30.49 1.29
C GLN A 204 13.76 31.02 0.50
N ALA A 205 14.38 30.18 -0.32
CA ALA A 205 15.55 30.55 -1.11
C ALA A 205 15.26 31.71 -2.09
N THR A 206 14.08 31.74 -2.69
CA THR A 206 13.68 32.79 -3.64
C THR A 206 13.54 34.15 -2.96
N ILE A 207 12.86 34.19 -1.82
CA ILE A 207 12.67 35.44 -1.04
C ILE A 207 14.03 35.96 -0.56
N THR A 208 14.81 35.14 0.14
CA THR A 208 16.10 35.55 0.70
C THR A 208 17.11 36.00 -0.37
N SER A 209 17.10 35.41 -1.57
CA SER A 209 17.99 35.82 -2.66
C SER A 209 17.69 37.22 -3.20
N GLU A 210 16.43 37.59 -3.34
CA GLU A 210 16.02 38.88 -3.92
C GLU A 210 15.97 40.01 -2.89
N GLU A 211 15.71 39.69 -1.61
CA GLU A 211 15.95 40.60 -0.47
C GLU A 211 17.44 40.95 -0.33
N GLY A 212 18.34 39.95 -0.49
CA GLY A 212 19.78 40.17 -0.47
C GLY A 212 20.27 41.11 -1.57
N LYS A 213 19.78 40.94 -2.81
CA LYS A 213 20.10 41.83 -3.94
C LYS A 213 19.61 43.27 -3.72
N LYS A 214 18.49 43.46 -3.01
CA LYS A 214 18.01 44.80 -2.62
C LYS A 214 18.93 45.45 -1.59
N GLN A 215 19.42 44.70 -0.59
CA GLN A 215 20.43 45.20 0.36
C GLN A 215 21.70 45.67 -0.37
N GLU A 216 22.24 44.84 -1.27
CA GLU A 216 23.46 45.15 -2.03
C GLU A 216 23.31 46.42 -2.89
N LEU A 217 22.16 46.61 -3.56
CA LEU A 217 21.86 47.83 -4.31
C LEU A 217 21.71 49.08 -3.43
N LEU A 218 21.21 48.93 -2.19
CA LEU A 218 21.12 50.03 -1.22
C LEU A 218 22.51 50.45 -0.72
N THR A 219 23.40 49.49 -0.46
CA THR A 219 24.81 49.77 -0.10
C THR A 219 25.52 50.51 -1.23
N GLN A 220 25.46 49.99 -2.47
CA GLN A 220 26.08 50.65 -3.64
C GLN A 220 25.51 52.05 -3.90
N LYS A 221 24.21 52.28 -3.61
CA LYS A 221 23.61 53.62 -3.69
C LYS A 221 24.22 54.56 -2.64
N ALA A 222 24.30 54.15 -1.38
CA ALA A 222 24.85 54.97 -0.31
C ALA A 222 26.34 55.33 -0.54
N GLU A 223 27.14 54.37 -1.00
CA GLU A 223 28.55 54.59 -1.38
C GLU A 223 28.67 55.60 -2.53
N ALA A 224 27.82 55.49 -3.57
CA ALA A 224 27.80 56.44 -4.68
C ALA A 224 27.32 57.84 -4.28
N GLU A 225 26.35 57.95 -3.36
CA GLU A 225 25.89 59.23 -2.82
C GLU A 225 26.95 59.90 -1.93
N GLN A 226 27.69 59.14 -1.12
CA GLN A 226 28.82 59.66 -0.35
C GLN A 226 29.94 60.14 -1.28
N ALA A 227 30.35 59.33 -2.27
CA ALA A 227 31.37 59.71 -3.24
C ALA A 227 30.96 60.95 -4.06
N ALA A 228 29.68 61.11 -4.38
CA ALA A 228 29.16 62.31 -5.04
C ALA A 228 29.20 63.55 -4.12
N GLN A 229 28.89 63.41 -2.83
CA GLN A 229 29.03 64.50 -1.85
C GLN A 229 30.50 64.89 -1.67
N GLU A 230 31.41 63.93 -1.52
CA GLU A 230 32.85 64.17 -1.43
C GLU A 230 33.40 64.83 -2.71
N ALA A 231 32.93 64.43 -3.89
CA ALA A 231 33.28 65.08 -5.16
C ALA A 231 32.75 66.53 -5.26
N VAL A 232 31.55 66.82 -4.73
CA VAL A 232 31.02 68.20 -4.66
C VAL A 232 31.76 69.03 -3.60
N GLN A 233 32.17 68.43 -2.48
CA GLN A 233 33.04 69.06 -1.49
C GLN A 233 34.40 69.41 -2.12
N ALA A 234 35.02 68.45 -2.80
CA ALA A 234 36.28 68.62 -3.51
C ALA A 234 36.18 69.64 -4.65
N GLN A 235 35.08 69.67 -5.41
CA GLN A 235 34.84 70.72 -6.40
C GLN A 235 34.60 72.10 -5.77
N LYS A 236 34.02 72.21 -4.57
CA LYS A 236 33.92 73.50 -3.86
C LYS A 236 35.28 73.99 -3.37
N VAL A 237 36.09 73.11 -2.78
CA VAL A 237 37.47 73.41 -2.37
C VAL A 237 38.31 73.78 -3.60
N ALA A 238 38.32 72.94 -4.63
CA ALA A 238 39.02 73.22 -5.88
C ALA A 238 38.48 74.45 -6.62
N ALA A 239 37.19 74.80 -6.47
CA ALA A 239 36.66 76.06 -6.99
C ALA A 239 37.21 77.26 -6.22
N GLN A 240 37.24 77.22 -4.88
CA GLN A 240 37.87 78.25 -4.06
C GLN A 240 39.38 78.38 -4.36
N GLU A 241 40.09 77.25 -4.45
CA GLU A 241 41.50 77.21 -4.86
C GLU A 241 41.68 77.68 -6.31
N SER A 242 40.74 77.45 -7.22
CA SER A 242 40.80 77.97 -8.60
C SER A 242 40.49 79.46 -8.69
N VAL A 243 39.68 80.03 -7.78
CA VAL A 243 39.51 81.49 -7.67
C VAL A 243 40.79 82.13 -7.13
N VAL A 244 41.56 81.42 -6.30
CA VAL A 244 42.93 81.83 -5.89
C VAL A 244 43.94 81.58 -7.01
N ALA A 245 43.85 80.47 -7.75
CA ALA A 245 44.85 80.07 -8.76
C ALA A 245 44.61 80.65 -10.17
N GLN A 246 43.41 81.13 -10.49
CA GLN A 246 43.18 81.99 -11.68
C GLN A 246 43.76 83.40 -11.49
N GLN A 247 44.20 83.76 -10.27
CA GLN A 247 45.12 84.88 -10.06
C GLN A 247 46.58 84.52 -10.45
N GLU A 248 46.89 83.26 -10.84
CA GLU A 248 48.26 82.78 -11.11
C GLU A 248 48.49 81.96 -12.42
N LYS A 249 47.59 81.04 -12.85
CA LYS A 249 47.86 79.99 -13.87
C LYS A 249 46.67 79.73 -14.83
N VAL A 250 46.68 79.76 -16.17
CA VAL A 250 47.49 80.42 -17.25
C VAL A 250 48.13 79.50 -18.35
N LYS A 251 48.46 78.22 -18.13
CA LYS A 251 49.25 77.38 -19.10
C LYS A 251 48.87 75.84 -19.12
N GLU A 252 49.19 75.07 -20.20
CA GLU A 252 49.23 73.55 -20.43
C GLU A 252 47.99 72.64 -20.88
N THR A 253 48.22 71.42 -21.48
CA THR A 253 47.30 70.51 -22.31
C THR A 253 47.81 68.99 -22.46
N VAL A 254 47.31 67.86 -23.11
CA VAL A 254 46.08 67.17 -23.74
C VAL A 254 46.49 65.75 -24.39
N VAL A 255 45.78 64.65 -24.85
CA VAL A 255 44.54 63.76 -24.62
C VAL A 255 44.52 62.43 -25.52
N GLU A 256 44.03 61.23 -25.03
CA GLU A 256 43.48 59.92 -25.64
C GLU A 256 44.10 59.11 -26.88
N ASN A 257 43.65 57.90 -27.38
CA ASN A 257 43.24 56.53 -26.85
C ASN A 257 42.79 55.45 -27.97
N LYS A 258 42.53 54.15 -27.63
CA LYS A 258 41.49 53.14 -28.14
C LYS A 258 41.80 51.85 -29.07
N PRO A 259 40.87 50.87 -29.48
CA PRO A 259 41.02 49.35 -29.38
C PRO A 259 40.45 48.34 -30.51
N ALA A 260 40.33 46.97 -30.32
CA ALA A 260 39.65 45.93 -31.23
C ALA A 260 39.30 44.44 -30.70
N PRO A 261 38.33 43.60 -31.26
CA PRO A 261 37.95 42.16 -30.87
C PRO A 261 37.45 41.10 -31.99
N VAL A 262 36.99 39.81 -31.70
CA VAL A 262 35.77 38.99 -32.26
C VAL A 262 35.70 37.37 -32.40
N ALA A 263 34.70 36.69 -31.73
CA ALA A 263 33.66 35.57 -32.04
C ALA A 263 33.77 33.95 -31.97
N PRO A 264 32.93 33.02 -32.63
CA PRO A 264 32.26 31.74 -32.07
C PRO A 264 32.34 30.40 -32.96
N PRO A 265 31.40 29.37 -33.18
CA PRO A 265 30.12 28.74 -32.58
C PRO A 265 29.88 27.12 -32.68
N VAL A 266 28.64 26.56 -32.38
CA VAL A 266 27.91 25.20 -32.67
C VAL A 266 28.34 23.80 -32.05
N VAL A 267 27.69 22.56 -32.05
CA VAL A 267 26.48 21.74 -32.60
C VAL A 267 26.03 20.53 -31.62
N ASP A 268 25.64 19.26 -31.98
CA ASP A 268 24.29 18.52 -31.98
C ASP A 268 24.43 16.97 -31.54
N GLU A 269 23.56 15.90 -31.45
CA GLU A 269 22.17 15.34 -31.84
C GLU A 269 21.49 14.48 -30.66
N GLY A 270 20.67 13.36 -30.63
CA GLY A 270 20.03 12.26 -31.48
C GLY A 270 19.01 11.28 -30.72
N ASN A 271 18.44 10.13 -31.24
CA ASN A 271 17.15 9.46 -30.73
C ASN A 271 16.89 7.82 -30.74
N PRO A 272 15.69 7.10 -30.90
CA PRO A 272 15.22 5.90 -30.05
C PRO A 272 14.50 4.58 -30.68
N THR A 273 13.76 3.74 -29.86
CA THR A 273 12.73 2.58 -30.10
C THR A 273 13.11 1.08 -29.70
N VAL A 274 12.32 -0.05 -29.59
CA VAL A 274 10.93 -0.61 -29.91
C VAL A 274 10.49 -1.93 -29.08
N GLU A 275 9.30 -2.60 -29.30
CA GLU A 275 8.63 -3.81 -28.59
C GLU A 275 7.90 -4.83 -29.59
N PRO A 276 7.04 -5.93 -29.34
CA PRO A 276 6.35 -6.67 -28.19
C PRO A 276 6.57 -8.26 -28.15
N GLU A 277 5.72 -9.34 -27.90
CA GLU A 277 4.25 -9.74 -27.69
C GLU A 277 4.00 -11.22 -27.07
N ILE A 278 2.76 -11.80 -26.96
CA ILE A 278 2.30 -13.08 -26.20
C ILE A 278 1.01 -13.85 -26.79
N GLU A 279 0.23 -14.92 -26.36
CA GLU A 279 -0.02 -15.89 -25.20
C GLU A 279 -1.10 -17.07 -25.48
N GLN A 280 -1.41 -18.07 -24.57
CA GLN A 280 -2.69 -18.86 -24.23
C GLN A 280 -2.96 -20.43 -24.45
N PRO A 281 -3.77 -21.14 -23.57
CA PRO A 281 -4.24 -22.58 -23.66
C PRO A 281 -5.77 -22.86 -23.38
N LYS A 282 -6.24 -24.13 -23.14
CA LYS A 282 -7.54 -24.44 -22.45
C LYS A 282 -7.66 -25.83 -21.74
N PRO A 283 -8.19 -25.97 -20.48
CA PRO A 283 -8.06 -27.21 -19.67
C PRO A 283 -9.30 -28.13 -19.38
N PRO A 284 -10.05 -28.13 -18.23
CA PRO A 284 -10.32 -29.38 -17.48
C PRO A 284 -11.81 -29.78 -17.19
N ILE A 285 -12.02 -30.91 -16.50
CA ILE A 285 -13.33 -31.54 -16.11
C ILE A 285 -13.26 -32.06 -14.63
N THR A 286 -14.39 -32.34 -13.94
CA THR A 286 -14.45 -32.54 -12.46
C THR A 286 -15.50 -33.55 -11.89
N ASP A 287 -15.27 -34.02 -10.64
CA ASP A 287 -16.25 -34.45 -9.60
C ASP A 287 -17.06 -33.20 -9.08
N PRO A 288 -17.79 -33.19 -7.92
CA PRO A 288 -18.11 -31.93 -7.22
C PRO A 288 -16.86 -31.36 -6.51
N LYS A 289 -15.73 -31.39 -7.22
CA LYS A 289 -14.48 -30.68 -6.92
C LYS A 289 -14.85 -29.21 -6.68
N PRO A 290 -14.49 -28.63 -5.52
CA PRO A 290 -14.67 -27.20 -5.27
C PRO A 290 -14.22 -26.37 -6.48
N PRO A 291 -15.08 -25.46 -6.98
CA PRO A 291 -15.20 -25.15 -8.41
C PRO A 291 -13.88 -24.72 -9.03
N VAL A 292 -13.51 -25.34 -10.15
CA VAL A 292 -12.28 -25.00 -10.88
C VAL A 292 -12.47 -23.66 -11.59
N SER A 293 -12.13 -22.59 -10.89
CA SER A 293 -12.10 -21.24 -11.43
C SER A 293 -11.02 -21.14 -12.51
N THR A 294 -11.29 -20.43 -13.61
CA THR A 294 -10.30 -20.13 -14.66
C THR A 294 -9.35 -18.99 -14.29
N THR A 295 -9.63 -18.31 -13.17
CA THR A 295 -8.88 -17.17 -12.63
C THR A 295 -8.61 -17.46 -11.16
N ASN A 296 -7.43 -17.10 -10.63
CA ASN A 296 -7.09 -17.35 -9.23
C ASN A 296 -8.20 -16.79 -8.30
N PRO A 297 -8.89 -17.64 -7.51
CA PRO A 297 -10.02 -17.21 -6.69
C PRO A 297 -9.57 -16.55 -5.38
N TYR A 298 -8.27 -16.55 -5.09
CA TYR A 298 -7.68 -16.01 -3.87
C TYR A 298 -7.14 -14.59 -4.09
N PRO A 299 -7.05 -13.76 -3.03
CA PRO A 299 -6.54 -12.41 -3.17
C PRO A 299 -5.06 -12.42 -3.60
N ALA A 300 -4.73 -11.70 -4.67
CA ALA A 300 -3.38 -11.67 -5.22
C ALA A 300 -2.34 -11.19 -4.20
N GLY A 301 -1.18 -11.87 -4.17
CA GLY A 301 -0.14 -11.62 -3.17
C GLY A 301 -0.35 -12.33 -1.83
N GLN A 302 -1.25 -13.31 -1.75
CA GLN A 302 -1.46 -14.15 -0.55
C GLN A 302 -0.95 -15.59 -0.70
N CYS A 303 -0.73 -16.27 0.44
CA CYS A 303 -0.24 -17.66 0.46
C CYS A 303 -1.17 -18.65 -0.26
N THR A 304 -2.48 -18.49 -0.10
CA THR A 304 -3.48 -19.30 -0.81
C THR A 304 -3.46 -19.06 -2.32
N ALA A 305 -3.25 -17.81 -2.75
CA ALA A 305 -3.06 -17.47 -4.16
C ALA A 305 -1.78 -18.12 -4.71
N TYR A 306 -0.65 -18.03 -3.98
CA TYR A 306 0.61 -18.67 -4.39
C TYR A 306 0.46 -20.18 -4.60
N VAL A 307 -0.21 -20.88 -3.68
CA VAL A 307 -0.45 -22.33 -3.81
C VAL A 307 -1.29 -22.63 -5.05
N TRP A 308 -2.34 -21.85 -5.34
CA TRP A 308 -3.14 -22.03 -6.55
C TRP A 308 -2.34 -21.76 -7.84
N ASP A 309 -1.52 -20.70 -7.85
CA ASP A 309 -0.66 -20.33 -8.98
C ASP A 309 0.42 -21.41 -9.24
N TYR A 310 1.04 -21.95 -8.19
CA TYR A 310 2.06 -23.00 -8.29
C TYR A 310 1.55 -24.25 -9.01
N PHE A 311 0.30 -24.64 -8.75
CA PHE A 311 -0.35 -25.77 -9.42
C PHE A 311 -1.10 -25.37 -10.71
N GLY A 312 -0.93 -24.14 -11.22
CA GLY A 312 -1.56 -23.66 -12.45
C GLY A 312 -3.09 -23.75 -12.46
N GLY A 313 -3.73 -23.59 -11.29
CA GLY A 313 -5.17 -23.75 -11.13
C GLY A 313 -5.70 -25.18 -11.26
N ALA A 314 -4.83 -26.20 -11.28
CA ALA A 314 -5.26 -27.61 -11.35
C ALA A 314 -5.95 -28.10 -10.07
N ILE A 315 -5.88 -27.36 -8.96
CA ILE A 315 -6.40 -27.75 -7.63
C ILE A 315 -7.88 -27.38 -7.44
N PRO A 316 -8.58 -27.98 -6.47
CA PRO A 316 -9.88 -27.50 -6.00
C PRO A 316 -9.82 -26.08 -5.40
N THR A 317 -10.89 -25.30 -5.53
CA THR A 317 -11.05 -24.03 -4.78
C THR A 317 -11.41 -24.29 -3.31
N TYR A 318 -10.40 -24.51 -2.48
CA TYR A 318 -10.50 -24.58 -1.03
C TYR A 318 -10.99 -23.25 -0.42
N VAL A 319 -12.18 -23.25 0.17
CA VAL A 319 -12.80 -22.06 0.79
C VAL A 319 -12.30 -21.89 2.23
N GLY A 320 -12.11 -20.63 2.67
CA GLY A 320 -11.72 -20.25 4.03
C GLY A 320 -10.34 -19.58 4.10
N ASN A 321 -9.91 -19.23 5.32
CA ASN A 321 -8.55 -18.78 5.60
C ASN A 321 -7.54 -19.94 5.39
N ALA A 322 -6.24 -19.61 5.34
CA ALA A 322 -5.18 -20.61 5.21
C ALA A 322 -5.24 -21.71 6.29
N ALA A 323 -5.51 -21.37 7.56
CA ALA A 323 -5.73 -22.35 8.62
C ALA A 323 -7.01 -23.21 8.43
N ASP A 324 -8.04 -22.66 7.79
CA ASP A 324 -9.33 -23.35 7.61
C ASP A 324 -9.21 -24.47 6.55
N TRP A 325 -8.16 -24.45 5.73
CA TRP A 325 -7.87 -25.50 4.74
C TRP A 325 -7.57 -26.87 5.37
N VAL A 326 -7.36 -26.95 6.69
CA VAL A 326 -7.21 -28.21 7.43
C VAL A 326 -8.37 -29.18 7.19
N ARG A 327 -9.59 -28.65 6.93
CA ARG A 327 -10.79 -29.44 6.60
C ARG A 327 -10.72 -30.24 5.29
N TYR A 328 -9.70 -29.99 4.47
CA TYR A 328 -9.44 -30.73 3.22
C TYR A 328 -8.23 -31.67 3.35
N ALA A 329 -7.59 -31.75 4.53
CA ALA A 329 -6.42 -32.60 4.74
C ALA A 329 -6.79 -34.08 4.59
N ASN A 330 -6.04 -34.79 3.75
CA ASN A 330 -6.36 -36.13 3.27
C ASN A 330 -5.10 -37.01 3.11
N SER A 331 -3.95 -36.55 3.60
CA SER A 331 -2.64 -37.13 3.31
C SER A 331 -1.62 -36.87 4.43
N GLY A 332 -0.45 -37.50 4.34
CA GLY A 332 0.74 -37.18 5.12
C GLY A 332 1.74 -36.28 4.36
N PRO A 333 2.89 -35.94 4.96
CA PRO A 333 3.92 -35.14 4.30
C PRO A 333 4.52 -35.88 3.11
N ALA A 334 4.38 -35.31 1.91
CA ALA A 334 4.99 -35.81 0.68
C ALA A 334 5.25 -34.66 -0.31
N ALA A 335 6.22 -34.80 -1.21
CA ALA A 335 6.42 -33.81 -2.28
C ALA A 335 5.16 -33.69 -3.16
N GLY A 336 4.77 -32.46 -3.49
CA GLY A 336 3.54 -32.15 -4.21
C GLY A 336 2.27 -32.12 -3.36
N THR A 337 2.34 -32.24 -2.03
CA THR A 337 1.20 -31.89 -1.14
C THR A 337 1.24 -30.43 -0.72
N ILE A 338 0.11 -29.91 -0.27
CA ILE A 338 -0.03 -28.59 0.37
C ILE A 338 0.12 -28.81 1.87
N ALA A 339 1.11 -28.15 2.48
CA ALA A 339 1.26 -28.03 3.91
C ALA A 339 0.33 -26.94 4.46
N VAL A 340 -0.52 -27.30 5.43
CA VAL A 340 -1.42 -26.39 6.15
C VAL A 340 -0.88 -26.16 7.55
N PHE A 341 -0.48 -24.92 7.83
CA PHE A 341 0.05 -24.50 9.13
C PHE A 341 -1.06 -23.80 9.94
N PRO A 342 -1.45 -24.32 11.12
CA PRO A 342 -2.37 -23.63 12.01
C PRO A 342 -1.73 -22.35 12.61
N PRO A 343 -2.53 -21.40 13.13
CA PRO A 343 -2.02 -20.11 13.59
C PRO A 343 -0.93 -20.25 14.67
N GLY A 344 0.15 -19.49 14.52
CA GLY A 344 1.33 -19.54 15.40
C GLY A 344 2.30 -20.70 15.13
N ASN A 345 1.92 -21.73 14.36
CA ASN A 345 2.82 -22.84 14.06
C ASN A 345 3.90 -22.42 13.04
N GLN A 346 5.17 -22.58 13.39
CA GLN A 346 6.32 -22.37 12.49
C GLN A 346 6.27 -21.05 11.70
N GLY A 347 5.88 -19.94 12.36
CA GLY A 347 5.80 -18.61 11.77
C GLY A 347 4.48 -18.26 11.07
N ALA A 348 3.49 -19.17 11.05
CA ALA A 348 2.16 -18.88 10.51
C ALA A 348 1.44 -17.79 11.30
N GLY A 349 0.82 -16.84 10.59
CA GLY A 349 0.10 -15.71 11.19
C GLY A 349 -1.22 -16.10 11.86
N GLY A 350 -1.98 -15.11 12.36
CA GLY A 350 -3.24 -15.33 13.09
C GLY A 350 -4.34 -16.07 12.31
N VAL A 351 -4.25 -16.09 10.98
CA VAL A 351 -5.16 -16.80 10.05
C VAL A 351 -4.55 -18.09 9.47
N GLY A 352 -3.39 -18.53 9.97
CA GLY A 352 -2.60 -19.66 9.46
C GLY A 352 -1.69 -19.32 8.29
N HIS A 353 -1.15 -20.35 7.64
CA HIS A 353 -0.38 -20.26 6.41
C HIS A 353 -0.53 -21.54 5.58
N VAL A 354 -0.37 -21.45 4.25
CA VAL A 354 -0.30 -22.62 3.36
C VAL A 354 0.89 -22.53 2.41
N ALA A 355 1.56 -23.65 2.20
CA ALA A 355 2.75 -23.76 1.34
C ALA A 355 2.71 -25.06 0.53
N VAL A 356 3.47 -25.15 -0.55
CA VAL A 356 3.65 -26.40 -1.30
C VAL A 356 4.88 -27.14 -0.80
N VAL A 357 4.72 -28.41 -0.45
CA VAL A 357 5.84 -29.29 -0.04
C VAL A 357 6.62 -29.69 -1.29
N ILE A 358 7.91 -29.37 -1.34
CA ILE A 358 8.78 -29.69 -2.48
C ILE A 358 9.72 -30.87 -2.19
N SER A 359 10.03 -31.14 -0.92
CA SER A 359 10.73 -32.37 -0.50
C SER A 359 10.43 -32.72 0.96
N VAL A 360 10.58 -34.00 1.33
CA VAL A 360 10.40 -34.50 2.71
C VAL A 360 11.57 -35.43 3.05
N SER A 361 12.08 -35.31 4.27
CA SER A 361 13.17 -36.11 4.83
C SER A 361 12.91 -36.34 6.32
N GLY A 362 12.29 -37.47 6.66
CA GLY A 362 11.91 -37.80 8.04
C GLY A 362 10.86 -36.82 8.61
N SER A 363 11.15 -36.23 9.77
CA SER A 363 10.33 -35.22 10.44
C SER A 363 10.49 -33.79 9.88
N THR A 364 11.19 -33.64 8.75
CA THR A 364 11.58 -32.38 8.14
C THR A 364 11.10 -32.34 6.69
N MET A 365 10.73 -31.16 6.20
CA MET A 365 10.31 -30.91 4.83
C MET A 365 10.88 -29.58 4.33
N ARG A 366 11.15 -29.47 3.03
CA ARG A 366 11.34 -28.17 2.38
C ARG A 366 10.03 -27.77 1.72
N VAL A 367 9.61 -26.53 1.94
CA VAL A 367 8.38 -25.96 1.37
C VAL A 367 8.71 -24.78 0.48
N LYS A 368 7.79 -24.47 -0.44
CA LYS A 368 7.79 -23.29 -1.30
C LYS A 368 6.48 -22.54 -1.15
N GLU A 369 6.55 -21.24 -0.91
CA GLU A 369 5.40 -20.46 -0.41
C GLU A 369 5.41 -19.00 -0.90
N GLY A 370 4.31 -18.30 -0.65
CA GLY A 370 4.15 -16.88 -0.94
C GLY A 370 3.48 -16.15 0.21
N ASN A 371 3.81 -14.87 0.37
CA ASN A 371 3.51 -14.05 1.55
C ASN A 371 3.95 -14.67 2.89
N PHE A 372 5.13 -15.31 2.91
CA PHE A 372 5.85 -15.60 4.15
C PHE A 372 6.93 -14.52 4.34
N ASN A 373 6.83 -13.74 5.42
CA ASN A 373 7.66 -12.55 5.66
C ASN A 373 7.74 -11.57 4.46
N GLY A 374 6.67 -11.47 3.66
CA GLY A 374 6.62 -10.64 2.45
C GLY A 374 7.31 -11.24 1.21
N GLY A 375 7.91 -12.42 1.31
CA GLY A 375 8.51 -13.14 0.17
C GLY A 375 7.47 -13.75 -0.78
N TRP A 376 7.83 -13.95 -2.05
CA TRP A 376 6.99 -14.61 -3.05
C TRP A 376 7.79 -15.68 -3.79
N GLY A 377 7.33 -16.94 -3.75
CA GLY A 377 8.09 -18.09 -4.25
C GLY A 377 9.33 -18.42 -3.42
N THR A 378 9.38 -17.98 -2.16
CA THR A 378 10.46 -18.29 -1.22
C THR A 378 10.43 -19.75 -0.81
N GLU A 379 11.60 -20.31 -0.51
CA GLU A 379 11.74 -21.68 0.00
C GLU A 379 12.38 -21.67 1.38
N ARG A 380 11.90 -22.54 2.26
CA ARG A 380 12.48 -22.76 3.60
C ARG A 380 12.34 -24.22 4.04
N GLU A 381 13.15 -24.58 5.02
CA GLU A 381 13.00 -25.83 5.76
C GLU A 381 11.98 -25.66 6.90
N CYS A 382 11.21 -26.71 7.17
CA CYS A 382 10.14 -26.78 8.17
C CYS A 382 10.12 -28.17 8.81
N SER A 383 9.59 -28.28 10.03
CA SER A 383 9.21 -29.58 10.57
C SER A 383 7.83 -30.00 10.05
N THR A 384 7.60 -31.29 9.90
CA THR A 384 6.25 -31.85 9.64
C THR A 384 5.36 -31.84 10.88
N ALA A 385 5.91 -31.54 12.07
CA ALA A 385 5.16 -31.49 13.33
C ALA A 385 4.14 -30.33 13.37
N GLY A 386 2.91 -30.65 13.80
CA GLY A 386 1.82 -29.67 13.89
C GLY A 386 1.28 -29.17 12.54
N VAL A 387 1.65 -29.82 11.43
CA VAL A 387 1.21 -29.47 10.07
C VAL A 387 0.24 -30.54 9.56
N SER A 388 -0.80 -30.12 8.84
CA SER A 388 -1.73 -31.02 8.14
C SER A 388 -1.49 -30.98 6.63
N PHE A 389 -1.76 -32.07 5.91
CA PHE A 389 -1.37 -32.18 4.50
C PHE A 389 -2.53 -32.51 3.56
N ILE A 390 -2.69 -31.70 2.51
CA ILE A 390 -3.64 -31.92 1.43
C ILE A 390 -2.89 -32.41 0.21
N ARG A 391 -3.26 -33.57 -0.32
CA ARG A 391 -2.96 -33.98 -1.69
C ARG A 391 -4.07 -33.40 -2.59
N PRO A 392 -3.73 -32.45 -3.48
CA PRO A 392 -4.72 -31.70 -4.25
C PRO A 392 -5.21 -32.41 -5.53
#